data_AF-A0A0S8DYE3-F1
#
_entry.id   AF-A0A0S8DYE3-F1
#
_cell.length_a   1.000
_cell.length_b   1.000
_cell.length_c   1.000
_cell.angle_alpha   90.00
_cell.angle_beta   90.00
_cell.angle_gamma   90.00
#
_symmetry.space_group_name_H-M   'P 1'
#
loop_
_entity.id
_entity.type
_entity.pdbx_description
1 polymer ?
#
loop_
_entity_poly.entity_id
_entity_poly.type
_entity_poly.pdbx_seq_one_letter_code
_entity_poly.pdbx_strand_id
1 'polypeptide(L)'
;MPERVAKFQVGHKYRLPLWELVYHDCVVAQWYWGDYNNKLPAIWDKRDLFNILYGTSPMFMFNRQVWSQNKDRFARSYKKICPVARAVGYSEMTDHRFLTSDRDVQQTTFANGVTVTVNFGEKTYRLSDGGEVQAMGHQVSGI
;
A
#
# COMPACT_ATOMS: atom_id res chain seq x y z
N MET A 1 4.00 -19.68 -1.79
CA MET A 1 4.89 -18.51 -1.67
C MET A 1 5.93 -18.83 -0.60
N PRO A 2 7.23 -18.52 -0.80
CA PRO A 2 8.26 -18.82 0.20
C PRO A 2 7.99 -18.10 1.53
N GLU A 3 8.08 -18.83 2.66
CA GLU A 3 7.77 -18.31 4.00
C GLU A 3 8.60 -17.07 4.36
N ARG A 4 9.89 -17.07 4.01
CA ARG A 4 10.78 -15.92 4.26
C ARG A 4 10.32 -14.65 3.56
N VAL A 5 9.77 -14.75 2.35
CA VAL A 5 9.22 -13.60 1.63
C VAL A 5 7.93 -13.12 2.34
N ALA A 6 7.11 -14.05 2.84
CA ALA A 6 5.83 -13.74 3.50
C ALA A 6 6.07 -12.99 4.80
N LYS A 7 7.05 -13.49 5.55
CA LYS A 7 7.53 -12.91 6.78
C LYS A 7 8.24 -11.60 6.46
N PHE A 8 9.44 -11.61 5.89
CA PHE A 8 10.38 -10.48 5.90
C PHE A 8 10.10 -9.38 4.89
N GLN A 9 9.40 -9.68 3.79
CA GLN A 9 9.22 -8.71 2.72
C GLN A 9 7.88 -7.97 2.85
N VAL A 10 6.82 -8.69 3.17
CA VAL A 10 5.45 -8.16 3.26
C VAL A 10 4.79 -8.44 4.62
N GLY A 11 5.59 -8.59 5.67
CA GLY A 11 5.12 -8.77 7.05
C GLY A 11 4.60 -7.47 7.65
N HIS A 12 3.31 -7.18 7.47
CA HIS A 12 2.68 -5.93 7.94
C HIS A 12 2.79 -5.71 9.45
N LYS A 13 2.86 -6.78 10.27
CA LYS A 13 2.87 -6.68 11.75
C LYS A 13 4.07 -5.95 12.34
N TYR A 14 5.12 -5.75 11.55
CA TYR A 14 6.35 -5.08 11.99
C TYR A 14 6.96 -4.16 10.94
N ARG A 15 6.40 -4.11 9.72
CA ARG A 15 6.88 -3.21 8.68
C ARG A 15 6.41 -1.79 9.00
N LEU A 16 7.36 -0.86 9.07
CA LEU A 16 7.14 0.56 9.35
C LEU A 16 7.67 1.39 8.18
N PRO A 17 6.99 2.48 7.78
CA PRO A 17 7.43 3.38 6.71
C PRO A 17 8.51 4.37 7.18
N LEU A 18 9.58 3.90 7.82
CA LEU A 18 10.61 4.79 8.41
C LEU A 18 11.25 5.72 7.38
N TRP A 19 11.41 5.27 6.13
CA TRP A 19 11.90 6.10 5.04
C TRP A 19 10.90 7.21 4.69
N GLU A 20 9.63 6.85 4.49
CA GLU A 20 8.60 7.81 4.08
C GLU A 20 8.32 8.85 5.17
N LEU A 21 8.38 8.45 6.45
CA LEU A 21 8.26 9.37 7.59
C LEU A 21 9.33 10.48 7.62
N VAL A 22 10.40 10.36 6.84
CA VAL A 22 11.49 11.35 6.78
C VAL A 22 11.60 12.00 5.40
N TYR A 23 11.34 11.25 4.32
CA TYR A 23 11.70 11.67 2.96
C TYR A 23 10.58 11.53 1.92
N HIS A 24 9.33 11.29 2.33
CA HIS A 24 8.23 11.05 1.38
C HIS A 24 8.01 12.22 0.39
N ASP A 25 8.15 13.45 0.84
CA ASP A 25 8.06 14.67 0.03
C ASP A 25 9.39 15.10 -0.63
N CYS A 26 10.47 14.35 -0.38
CA CYS A 26 11.79 14.64 -0.90
C CYS A 26 12.17 13.72 -2.08
N VAL A 27 11.87 12.43 -1.98
CA VAL A 27 12.28 11.41 -2.96
C VAL A 27 11.18 10.38 -3.16
N VAL A 28 10.78 10.18 -4.41
CA VAL A 28 9.81 9.13 -4.76
C VAL A 28 10.45 7.75 -4.63
N ALA A 29 10.02 6.99 -3.62
CA ALA A 29 10.42 5.59 -3.45
C ALA A 29 9.57 4.63 -4.29
N GLN A 30 10.19 3.53 -4.72
CA GLN A 30 9.53 2.43 -5.44
C GLN A 30 10.04 1.08 -4.92
N TRP A 31 9.35 0.01 -5.32
CA TRP A 31 9.85 -1.35 -5.11
C TRP A 31 11.18 -1.59 -5.84
N TYR A 32 11.97 -2.53 -5.33
CA TYR A 32 13.16 -3.02 -6.03
C TYR A 32 12.76 -3.73 -7.33
N TRP A 33 13.51 -3.52 -8.42
CA TRP A 33 13.24 -4.13 -9.73
C TRP A 33 13.36 -5.66 -9.76
N GLY A 34 14.04 -6.29 -8.80
CA GLY A 34 13.98 -7.75 -8.63
C GLY A 34 12.68 -8.24 -7.97
N ASP A 35 11.87 -7.30 -7.48
CA ASP A 35 10.79 -7.54 -6.52
C ASP A 35 9.55 -6.62 -6.69
N TYR A 36 9.33 -6.13 -7.91
CA TYR A 36 8.19 -5.29 -8.31
C TYR A 36 6.82 -5.93 -8.04
N ASN A 37 5.73 -5.14 -8.03
CA ASN A 37 4.37 -5.54 -7.62
C ASN A 37 3.95 -6.93 -8.13
N ASN A 38 4.07 -7.16 -9.44
CA ASN A 38 3.59 -8.36 -10.11
C ASN A 38 4.60 -9.53 -10.18
N LYS A 39 5.75 -9.45 -9.50
CA LYS A 39 6.77 -10.52 -9.51
C LYS A 39 6.25 -11.82 -8.94
N LEU A 40 5.51 -11.73 -7.83
CA LEU A 40 4.89 -12.86 -7.14
C LEU A 40 3.38 -12.61 -7.07
N PRO A 41 2.58 -13.22 -7.97
CA PRO A 41 1.14 -12.98 -8.04
C PRO A 41 0.41 -13.19 -6.70
N ALA A 42 0.86 -14.16 -5.90
CA ALA A 42 0.29 -14.47 -4.58
C ALA A 42 0.35 -13.33 -3.56
N ILE A 43 1.19 -12.31 -3.76
CA ILE A 43 1.32 -11.15 -2.86
C ILE A 43 1.09 -9.82 -3.56
N TRP A 44 0.61 -9.83 -4.80
CA TRP A 44 0.42 -8.62 -5.59
C TRP A 44 -0.57 -7.66 -4.92
N ASP A 45 -1.72 -8.16 -4.46
CA ASP A 45 -2.71 -7.33 -3.75
C ASP A 45 -2.12 -6.71 -2.48
N LYS A 46 -1.31 -7.47 -1.74
CA LYS A 46 -0.67 -6.98 -0.53
C LYS A 46 0.35 -5.87 -0.80
N ARG A 47 1.08 -5.96 -1.92
CA ARG A 47 1.99 -4.89 -2.36
C ARG A 47 1.26 -3.64 -2.80
N ASP A 48 0.14 -3.81 -3.51
CA ASP A 48 -0.70 -2.68 -3.88
C ASP A 48 -1.19 -1.94 -2.63
N LEU A 49 -1.60 -2.67 -1.58
CA LEU A 49 -1.97 -2.10 -0.29
C LEU A 49 -0.81 -1.38 0.42
N PHE A 50 0.42 -1.89 0.35
CA PHE A 50 1.59 -1.16 0.86
C PHE A 50 1.86 0.11 0.05
N ASN A 51 1.72 0.08 -1.27
CA ASN A 51 1.86 1.29 -2.07
C ASN A 51 0.81 2.34 -1.69
N ILE A 52 -0.45 1.91 -1.49
CA ILE A 52 -1.53 2.79 -1.01
C ILE A 52 -1.20 3.37 0.36
N LEU A 53 -0.89 2.52 1.35
CA LEU A 53 -0.59 2.96 2.71
C LEU A 53 0.57 3.96 2.75
N TYR A 54 1.59 3.76 1.92
CA TYR A 54 2.80 4.58 1.94
C TYR A 54 2.79 5.72 0.94
N GLY A 55 1.72 5.92 0.16
CA GLY A 55 1.65 6.97 -0.86
C GLY A 55 2.59 6.77 -2.05
N THR A 56 3.14 5.57 -2.25
CA THR A 56 4.17 5.31 -3.27
C THR A 56 3.60 4.80 -4.59
N SER A 57 4.35 5.02 -5.68
CA SER A 57 3.96 4.54 -7.01
C SER A 57 4.22 3.03 -7.18
N PRO A 58 3.38 2.30 -7.95
CA PRO A 58 3.63 0.89 -8.23
C PRO A 58 4.78 0.72 -9.23
N MET A 59 5.51 -0.39 -9.11
CA MET A 59 6.46 -0.83 -10.12
C MET A 59 5.90 -2.07 -10.82
N PHE A 60 5.83 -2.03 -12.15
CA PHE A 60 5.40 -3.17 -12.96
C PHE A 60 6.50 -3.58 -13.93
N MET A 61 6.70 -4.88 -14.08
CA MET A 61 7.53 -5.42 -15.15
C MET A 61 6.78 -6.55 -15.84
N PHE A 62 6.68 -6.47 -17.15
CA PHE A 62 5.98 -7.46 -17.96
C PHE A 62 6.55 -7.48 -19.37
N ASN A 63 6.43 -8.63 -20.02
CA ASN A 63 6.55 -8.73 -21.46
C ASN A 63 5.13 -8.71 -22.09
N ARG A 64 5.07 -8.81 -23.42
CA ARG A 64 3.80 -8.81 -24.15
C ARG A 64 2.84 -9.91 -23.71
N GLN A 65 3.33 -11.11 -23.42
CA GLN A 65 2.50 -12.24 -23.00
C GLN A 65 1.87 -11.99 -21.63
N VAL A 66 2.67 -11.60 -20.64
CA VAL A 66 2.20 -11.30 -19.28
C VAL A 66 1.20 -10.15 -19.29
N TRP A 67 1.45 -9.10 -20.08
CA TRP A 67 0.52 -8.00 -20.28
C TRP A 67 -0.83 -8.47 -20.81
N SER A 68 -0.85 -9.21 -21.92
CA SER A 68 -2.09 -9.69 -22.54
C SER A 68 -2.92 -10.56 -21.60
N GLN A 69 -2.27 -11.36 -20.75
CA GLN A 69 -2.95 -12.24 -19.77
C GLN A 69 -3.48 -11.49 -18.55
N ASN A 70 -2.86 -10.37 -18.16
CA ASN A 70 -3.10 -9.73 -16.86
C ASN A 70 -3.50 -8.26 -16.95
N LYS A 71 -3.86 -7.76 -18.14
CA LYS A 71 -4.17 -6.34 -18.39
C LYS A 71 -5.15 -5.76 -17.37
N ASP A 72 -6.23 -6.47 -17.08
CA ASP A 72 -7.22 -6.01 -16.11
C ASP A 72 -6.67 -5.98 -14.68
N ARG A 73 -5.79 -6.93 -14.33
CA ARG A 73 -5.12 -6.92 -13.01
C ARG A 73 -4.18 -5.72 -12.87
N PHE A 74 -3.41 -5.39 -13.90
CA PHE A 74 -2.58 -4.17 -13.90
C PHE A 74 -3.43 -2.90 -13.80
N ALA A 75 -4.51 -2.81 -14.58
CA ALA A 75 -5.43 -1.68 -14.54
C ALA A 75 -6.07 -1.52 -13.15
N ARG A 76 -6.40 -2.62 -12.46
CA ARG A 76 -6.90 -2.58 -11.07
C ARG A 76 -5.86 -2.00 -10.10
N SER A 77 -4.59 -2.44 -10.16
CA SER A 77 -3.53 -1.84 -9.33
C SER A 77 -3.41 -0.35 -9.59
N TYR A 78 -3.29 0.04 -10.87
CA TYR A 78 -3.13 1.43 -11.26
C TYR A 78 -4.28 2.32 -10.77
N LYS A 79 -5.53 1.87 -10.95
CA LYS A 79 -6.72 2.61 -10.54
C LYS A 79 -6.85 2.75 -9.01
N LYS A 80 -6.31 1.81 -8.23
CA LYS A 80 -6.32 1.90 -6.76
C LYS A 80 -5.16 2.74 -6.22
N ILE A 81 -3.95 2.53 -6.73
CA ILE A 81 -2.73 3.10 -6.16
C ILE A 81 -2.50 4.54 -6.64
N CYS A 82 -2.60 4.78 -7.94
CA CYS A 82 -2.15 6.04 -8.52
C CYS A 82 -2.96 7.27 -8.10
N PRO A 83 -4.28 7.21 -7.81
CA PRO A 83 -4.98 8.36 -7.25
C PRO A 83 -4.38 8.81 -5.91
N VAL A 84 -4.08 7.85 -5.02
CA VAL A 84 -3.47 8.14 -3.71
C VAL A 84 -2.07 8.71 -3.90
N ALA A 85 -1.21 8.01 -4.66
CA ALA A 85 0.17 8.46 -4.90
C ALA A 85 0.25 9.86 -5.54
N ARG A 86 -0.71 10.21 -6.42
CA ARG A 86 -0.79 11.57 -6.97
C ARG A 86 -1.23 12.61 -5.94
N ALA A 87 -2.18 12.25 -5.08
CA ALA A 87 -2.69 13.17 -4.08
C ALA A 87 -1.63 13.50 -3.01
N VAL A 88 -0.82 12.53 -2.61
CA VAL A 88 0.12 12.69 -1.48
C VAL A 88 1.59 12.83 -1.88
N GLY A 89 1.98 12.54 -3.12
CA GLY A 89 3.39 12.37 -3.51
C GLY A 89 4.32 13.59 -3.36
N TYR A 90 3.79 14.77 -2.99
CA TYR A 90 4.56 15.98 -2.65
C TYR A 90 4.29 16.46 -1.22
N SER A 91 3.67 15.63 -0.39
CA SER A 91 3.25 15.97 0.97
C SER A 91 3.99 15.09 1.97
N GLU A 92 4.57 15.68 3.00
CA GLU A 92 5.23 14.97 4.09
C GLU A 92 4.29 13.91 4.68
N MET A 93 4.79 12.70 4.95
CA MET A 93 4.09 11.72 5.78
C MET A 93 4.33 12.06 7.25
N THR A 94 3.34 12.65 7.90
CA THR A 94 3.48 13.22 9.25
C THR A 94 3.21 12.21 10.37
N ASP A 95 2.50 11.12 10.08
CA ASP A 95 2.20 10.07 11.08
C ASP A 95 2.05 8.68 10.45
N HIS A 96 2.41 7.66 11.22
CA HIS A 96 2.06 6.26 10.98
C HIS A 96 1.67 5.60 12.30
N ARG A 97 0.55 4.86 12.30
CA ARG A 97 0.07 4.13 13.48
C ARG A 97 -0.59 2.81 13.16
N PHE A 98 -0.54 1.89 14.12
CA PHE A 98 -1.38 0.70 14.15
C PHE A 98 -2.70 1.03 14.85
N LEU A 99 -3.83 0.70 14.23
CA LEU A 99 -5.16 0.93 14.80
C LEU A 99 -5.70 -0.28 15.56
N THR A 100 -5.07 -1.44 15.41
CA THR A 100 -5.44 -2.69 16.09
C THR A 100 -4.24 -3.28 16.84
N SER A 101 -4.50 -3.99 17.93
CA SER A 101 -3.45 -4.59 18.78
C SER A 101 -2.68 -5.71 18.07
N ASP A 102 -3.34 -6.42 17.15
CA ASP A 102 -2.73 -7.44 16.27
C ASP A 102 -1.92 -6.85 15.12
N ARG A 103 -1.98 -5.51 14.93
CA ARG A 103 -1.28 -4.70 13.93
C ARG A 103 -1.69 -4.95 12.48
N ASP A 104 -2.86 -5.54 12.28
CA ASP A 104 -3.42 -5.83 10.97
C ASP A 104 -3.93 -4.56 10.27
N VAL A 105 -4.39 -3.57 11.04
CA VAL A 105 -4.87 -2.28 10.51
C VAL A 105 -3.86 -1.18 10.78
N GLN A 106 -3.47 -0.48 9.72
CA GLN A 106 -2.49 0.60 9.76
C GLN A 106 -3.06 1.85 9.12
N GLN A 107 -2.57 3.00 9.60
CA GLN A 107 -2.97 4.30 9.08
C GLN A 107 -1.76 5.21 8.93
N THR A 108 -1.73 5.98 7.84
CA THR A 108 -0.77 7.06 7.61
C THR A 108 -1.53 8.37 7.43
N THR A 109 -0.91 9.46 7.86
CA THR A 109 -1.42 10.83 7.68
C THR A 109 -0.38 11.64 6.93
N PHE A 110 -0.82 12.50 6.02
CA PHE A 110 0.03 13.37 5.22
C PHE A 110 -0.26 14.84 5.54
N ALA A 111 0.73 15.72 5.35
CA ALA A 111 0.65 17.14 5.69
C ALA A 111 -0.47 17.91 4.95
N ASN A 112 -0.93 17.41 3.80
CA ASN A 112 -2.05 17.99 3.06
C ASN A 112 -3.44 17.56 3.59
N GLY A 113 -3.50 16.88 4.74
CA GLY A 113 -4.74 16.44 5.38
C GLY A 113 -5.26 15.09 4.90
N VAL A 114 -4.60 14.45 3.93
CA VAL A 114 -4.98 13.11 3.46
C VAL A 114 -4.64 12.07 4.53
N THR A 115 -5.59 11.18 4.81
CA THR A 115 -5.37 10.02 5.68
C THR A 115 -5.64 8.73 4.90
N VAL A 116 -4.73 7.76 5.00
CA VAL A 116 -4.88 6.46 4.34
C VAL A 116 -4.92 5.37 5.40
N THR A 117 -6.01 4.59 5.42
CA THR A 117 -6.15 3.42 6.28
C THR A 117 -6.14 2.15 5.44
N VAL A 118 -5.33 1.17 5.84
CA VAL A 118 -5.25 -0.14 5.19
C VAL A 118 -5.50 -1.24 6.21
N ASN A 119 -6.33 -2.20 5.83
CA ASN A 119 -6.60 -3.41 6.60
C ASN A 119 -5.95 -4.61 5.90
N PHE A 120 -4.88 -5.14 6.48
CA PHE A 120 -4.22 -6.35 6.01
C PHE A 120 -4.73 -7.64 6.65
N GLY A 121 -5.70 -7.53 7.56
CA GLY A 121 -6.32 -8.65 8.26
C GLY A 121 -7.44 -9.32 7.48
N GLU A 122 -8.05 -10.30 8.12
CA GLU A 122 -9.09 -11.17 7.54
C GLU A 122 -10.52 -10.71 7.85
N LYS A 123 -10.69 -9.72 8.73
CA LYS A 123 -11.99 -9.22 9.19
C LYS A 123 -12.14 -7.75 8.85
N THR A 124 -13.35 -7.33 8.51
CA THR A 124 -13.68 -5.92 8.32
C THR A 124 -13.41 -5.13 9.60
N TYR A 125 -12.77 -3.98 9.44
CA TYR A 125 -12.47 -3.04 10.52
C TYR A 125 -13.40 -1.84 10.43
N ARG A 126 -13.97 -1.42 11.56
CA ARG A 126 -14.83 -0.22 11.64
C ARG A 126 -14.02 0.95 12.18
N LEU A 127 -14.00 2.04 11.42
CA LEU A 127 -13.40 3.30 11.83
C LEU A 127 -14.28 4.01 12.85
N SER A 128 -13.67 4.90 13.63
CA SER A 128 -14.38 5.70 14.63
C SER A 128 -15.41 6.67 14.05
N ASP A 129 -15.26 7.04 12.77
CA ASP A 129 -16.18 7.90 12.03
C ASP A 129 -17.36 7.13 11.38
N GLY A 130 -17.45 5.82 11.61
CA GLY A 130 -18.48 4.96 11.04
C GLY A 130 -18.12 4.36 9.67
N GLY A 131 -16.97 4.70 9.08
CA GLY A 131 -16.45 4.05 7.88
C GLY A 131 -16.07 2.59 8.13
N GLU A 132 -16.04 1.77 7.07
CA GLU A 132 -15.61 0.38 7.14
C GLU A 132 -14.48 0.08 6.15
N VAL A 133 -13.40 -0.53 6.65
CA VAL A 133 -12.29 -1.03 5.84
C VAL A 133 -12.37 -2.55 5.79
N GLN A 134 -12.82 -3.07 4.64
CA GLN A 134 -12.95 -4.51 4.40
C GLN A 134 -11.60 -5.23 4.56
N ALA A 135 -11.63 -6.54 4.80
CA ALA A 135 -10.44 -7.39 4.81
C ALA A 135 -9.64 -7.23 3.50
N MET A 136 -8.32 -7.08 3.60
CA MET A 136 -7.46 -6.76 2.45
C MET A 136 -7.94 -5.52 1.65
N GLY A 137 -8.50 -4.55 2.37
CA GLY A 137 -9.08 -3.32 1.85
C GLY A 137 -8.33 -2.06 2.31
N HIS A 138 -8.77 -0.91 1.80
CA HIS A 138 -8.28 0.40 2.20
C HIS A 138 -9.40 1.44 2.15
N GLN A 139 -9.22 2.53 2.89
CA GLN A 139 -10.04 3.73 2.84
C GLN A 139 -9.12 4.95 2.85
N VAL A 140 -9.45 5.94 2.03
CA VAL A 140 -8.72 7.22 1.94
C VAL A 140 -9.71 8.34 2.21
N SER A 141 -9.33 9.28 3.05
CA SER A 141 -10.08 10.51 3.30
C SER A 141 -9.23 11.73 2.93
N GLY A 142 -9.90 12.82 2.54
CA GLY A 142 -9.24 14.08 2.18
C GLY A 142 -8.79 14.18 0.71
N ILE A 143 -9.27 13.31 -0.18
CA ILE A 143 -9.04 13.37 -1.63
C ILE A 143 -10.34 13.48 -2.42
#